data_AF-A0A427ABK4-F1
#
_entry.id   AF-A0A427ABK4-F1
#
_cell.length_a   1.000
_cell.length_b   1.000
_cell.length_c   1.000
_cell.angle_alpha   90.00
_cell.angle_beta   90.00
_cell.angle_gamma   90.00
#
_symmetry.space_group_name_H-M   'P 1'
#
loop_
_entity.id
_entity.type
_entity.pdbx_description
1 polymer ?
#
loop_
_entity_poly.entity_id
_entity_poly.type
_entity_poly.pdbx_seq_one_letter_code
_entity_poly.pdbx_strand_id
1 'polypeptide(L)'
;MLIQATHLYKTVAERGPWSSLSSCALESYLKGDVGRSLLLYSRMAELGYEVAQSNAAWILDKYGEQSICMGESGFCTDTERHLRAHTLWWQASEQGNEHAALLIGDAYYYGRVKVIDSLPKLYPRLEAWVDEVLMDEGNVTILTLFACLLAVLYLRERQRRQVEAPQPDDAPN
;
A
#
# COMPACT_ATOMS: atom_id res chain seq x y z
N MET A 1 -2.20 31.95 26.95
CA MET A 1 -1.39 31.41 25.82
C MET A 1 -2.19 30.51 24.89
N LEU A 2 -2.94 29.50 25.35
CA LEU A 2 -3.68 28.58 24.46
C LEU A 2 -4.73 29.26 23.54
N ILE A 3 -5.47 30.27 24.04
CA ILE A 3 -6.52 30.97 23.25
C ILE A 3 -5.93 31.74 22.04
N GLN A 4 -4.74 32.32 22.20
CA GLN A 4 -4.06 33.02 21.10
C GLN A 4 -3.52 32.02 20.07
N ALA A 5 -2.98 30.89 20.52
CA ALA A 5 -2.54 29.82 19.62
C ALA A 5 -3.71 29.26 18.79
N THR A 6 -4.85 28.96 19.42
CA THR A 6 -6.05 28.47 18.70
C THR A 6 -6.58 29.49 17.70
N HIS A 7 -6.57 30.78 18.05
CA HIS A 7 -7.02 31.84 17.14
C HIS A 7 -6.10 32.00 15.93
N LEU A 8 -4.78 31.90 16.13
CA LEU A 8 -3.79 31.93 15.05
C LEU A 8 -3.91 30.69 14.15
N TYR A 9 -4.04 29.49 14.73
CA TYR A 9 -4.27 28.26 13.97
C TYR A 9 -5.54 28.33 13.13
N LYS A 10 -6.65 28.83 13.71
CA LYS A 10 -7.90 29.06 12.97
C LYS A 10 -7.68 30.00 11.79
N THR A 11 -6.97 31.12 12.01
CA THR A 11 -6.71 32.10 10.95
C THR A 11 -5.90 31.51 9.79
N VAL A 12 -4.88 30.70 10.09
CA VAL A 12 -4.06 30.03 9.07
C VAL A 12 -4.87 28.95 8.34
N ALA A 13 -5.67 28.17 9.08
CA ALA A 13 -6.54 27.16 8.50
C ALA A 13 -7.61 27.78 7.58
N GLU A 14 -8.19 28.93 7.93
CA GLU A 14 -9.25 29.55 7.13
C GLU A 14 -8.73 30.37 5.94
N ARG A 15 -7.53 30.96 6.02
CA ARG A 15 -6.97 31.84 4.98
C ARG A 15 -5.87 31.21 4.14
N GLY A 16 -5.48 29.97 4.44
CA GLY A 16 -4.45 29.26 3.70
C GLY A 16 -4.85 29.06 2.23
N PRO A 17 -3.88 28.97 1.29
CA PRO A 17 -4.15 28.73 -0.13
C PRO A 17 -5.01 27.49 -0.42
N TRP A 18 -5.05 26.52 0.50
CA TRP A 18 -5.87 25.32 0.39
C TRP A 18 -7.38 25.64 0.43
N SER A 19 -7.81 26.67 1.16
CA SER A 19 -9.23 27.00 1.33
C SER A 19 -9.88 27.41 0.01
N SER A 20 -9.21 28.29 -0.74
CA SER A 20 -9.66 28.73 -2.06
C SER A 20 -9.54 27.62 -3.10
N LEU A 21 -8.44 26.86 -3.07
CA LEU A 21 -8.21 25.78 -4.02
C LEU A 21 -9.20 24.62 -3.83
N SER A 22 -9.50 24.27 -2.57
CA SER A 22 -10.51 23.28 -2.19
C SER A 22 -11.92 23.73 -2.57
N SER A 23 -12.25 25.00 -2.33
CA SER A 23 -13.54 25.57 -2.74
C SER A 23 -13.73 25.53 -4.26
N CYS A 24 -12.70 25.93 -5.02
CA CYS A 24 -12.71 25.85 -6.49
C CYS A 24 -12.83 24.40 -6.99
N ALA A 25 -12.16 23.44 -6.34
CA ALA A 25 -12.22 22.02 -6.69
C ALA A 25 -13.62 21.45 -6.47
N LEU A 26 -14.24 21.77 -5.34
CA LEU A 26 -15.61 21.36 -5.01
C LEU A 26 -16.63 22.01 -5.93
N GLU A 27 -16.50 23.31 -6.21
CA GLU A 27 -17.40 24.01 -7.12
C GLU A 27 -17.33 23.43 -8.53
N SER A 28 -16.12 23.11 -9.01
CA SER A 28 -15.92 22.44 -10.31
C SER A 28 -16.61 21.07 -10.34
N TYR A 29 -16.49 20.29 -9.25
CA TYR A 29 -17.16 19.01 -9.10
C TYR A 29 -18.69 19.15 -9.16
N LEU A 30 -19.25 20.10 -8.40
CA LEU A 30 -20.70 20.34 -8.35
C LEU A 30 -21.28 20.81 -9.69
N LYS A 31 -20.47 21.50 -10.51
CA LYS A 31 -20.83 21.89 -11.89
C LYS A 31 -20.74 20.74 -12.90
N GLY A 32 -20.22 19.57 -12.48
CA GLY A 32 -20.00 18.41 -13.35
C GLY A 32 -18.67 18.40 -14.09
N ASP A 33 -17.80 19.40 -13.87
CA ASP A 33 -16.44 19.41 -14.42
C ASP A 33 -15.51 18.57 -13.53
N VAL A 34 -15.69 17.25 -13.61
CA VAL A 34 -14.96 16.27 -12.80
C VAL A 34 -13.47 16.27 -13.14
N GLY A 35 -13.10 16.49 -14.41
CA GLY A 35 -11.70 16.55 -14.84
C GLY A 35 -10.94 17.70 -14.19
N ARG A 36 -11.53 18.90 -14.20
CA ARG A 36 -10.95 20.06 -13.50
C ARG A 36 -10.90 19.85 -12.00
N SER A 37 -11.96 19.29 -11.41
CA SER A 37 -11.99 18.98 -9.99
C SER A 37 -10.85 18.03 -9.59
N LEU A 38 -10.68 16.93 -10.32
CA LEU A 38 -9.62 15.96 -10.09
C LEU A 38 -8.23 16.60 -10.17
N LEU A 39 -7.99 17.46 -11.16
CA LEU A 39 -6.72 18.17 -11.31
C LEU A 39 -6.42 19.06 -10.10
N LEU A 40 -7.41 19.82 -9.62
CA LEU A 40 -7.25 20.71 -8.47
C LEU A 40 -7.02 19.92 -7.17
N TYR A 41 -7.81 18.86 -6.94
CA TYR A 41 -7.60 17.98 -5.79
C TYR A 41 -6.26 17.28 -5.84
N SER A 42 -5.81 16.83 -7.01
CA SER A 42 -4.52 16.14 -7.13
C SER A 42 -3.34 17.07 -6.89
N ARG A 43 -3.41 18.31 -7.35
CA ARG A 43 -2.40 19.33 -7.02
C ARG A 43 -2.31 19.57 -5.51
N MET A 44 -3.45 19.59 -4.81
CA MET A 44 -3.46 19.70 -3.35
C MET A 44 -2.97 18.41 -2.68
N ALA A 45 -3.33 17.25 -3.21
CA ALA A 45 -2.90 15.96 -2.69
C ALA A 45 -1.37 15.82 -2.73
N GLU A 46 -0.73 16.31 -3.80
CA GLU A 46 0.73 16.39 -3.93
C GLU A 46 1.39 17.31 -2.89
N LEU A 47 0.65 18.29 -2.36
CA LEU A 47 1.11 19.14 -1.25
C LEU A 47 0.87 18.50 0.13
N GLY A 48 0.29 17.30 0.18
CA GLY A 48 0.05 16.55 1.41
C GLY A 48 -1.30 16.80 2.07
N TYR A 49 -2.23 17.53 1.44
CA TYR A 49 -3.55 17.76 2.05
C TYR A 49 -4.38 16.46 2.04
N GLU A 50 -4.59 15.87 3.22
CA GLU A 50 -5.37 14.64 3.43
C GLU A 50 -6.72 14.67 2.71
N VAL A 51 -7.55 15.70 2.98
CA VAL A 51 -8.89 15.84 2.38
C VAL A 51 -8.82 15.86 0.86
N ALA A 52 -7.74 16.39 0.29
CA ALA A 52 -7.55 16.40 -1.15
C ALA A 52 -7.11 15.03 -1.69
N GLN A 53 -6.29 14.29 -0.93
CA GLN A 53 -5.91 12.92 -1.25
C GLN A 53 -7.14 12.00 -1.29
N SER A 54 -7.96 12.01 -0.23
CA SER A 54 -9.16 11.20 -0.15
C SER A 54 -10.20 11.57 -1.23
N ASN A 55 -10.41 12.88 -1.50
CA ASN A 55 -11.30 13.32 -2.58
C ASN A 55 -10.78 12.95 -3.97
N ALA A 56 -9.48 13.10 -4.25
CA ALA A 56 -8.89 12.71 -5.53
C ALA A 56 -8.98 11.19 -5.74
N ALA A 57 -8.71 10.40 -4.71
CA ALA A 57 -8.83 8.94 -4.73
C ALA A 57 -10.27 8.52 -5.05
N TRP A 58 -11.24 9.12 -4.36
CA TRP A 58 -12.66 8.83 -4.58
C TRP A 58 -13.13 9.16 -5.99
N ILE A 59 -12.67 10.29 -6.57
CA ILE A 59 -13.00 10.64 -7.96
C ILE A 59 -12.44 9.60 -8.94
N LEU A 60 -11.19 9.16 -8.74
CA LEU A 60 -10.55 8.15 -9.59
C LEU A 60 -11.29 6.81 -9.54
N ASP A 61 -11.74 6.39 -8.36
CA ASP A 61 -12.50 5.15 -8.19
C ASP A 61 -13.91 5.26 -8.78
N LYS A 62 -14.62 6.36 -8.50
CA LYS A 62 -16.01 6.54 -8.93
C LYS A 62 -16.16 6.70 -10.43
N TYR A 63 -15.26 7.42 -11.07
CA TYR A 63 -15.36 7.78 -12.48
C TYR A 63 -14.37 7.01 -13.36
N GLY A 64 -13.83 5.90 -12.87
CA GLY A 64 -12.84 5.12 -13.60
C GLY A 64 -13.33 4.62 -14.97
N GLU A 65 -14.59 4.22 -15.08
CA GLU A 65 -15.20 3.77 -16.35
C GLU A 65 -15.32 4.89 -17.40
N GLN A 66 -15.27 6.15 -16.99
CA GLN A 66 -15.34 7.32 -17.87
C GLN A 66 -13.94 7.75 -18.38
N SER A 67 -12.93 6.91 -18.19
CA SER A 67 -11.52 7.19 -18.54
C SER A 67 -10.97 8.46 -17.89
N ILE A 68 -11.55 8.89 -16.75
CA ILE A 68 -11.06 10.04 -15.99
C ILE A 68 -9.78 9.62 -15.25
N CYS A 69 -8.65 10.13 -15.70
CA CYS A 69 -7.40 10.10 -14.96
C CYS A 69 -6.36 11.06 -15.54
N MET A 70 -5.23 11.19 -14.85
CA MET A 70 -4.09 11.99 -15.31
C MET A 70 -2.91 11.07 -15.62
N GLY A 71 -2.75 10.73 -16.90
CA GLY A 71 -1.52 10.15 -17.46
C GLY A 71 -0.87 11.13 -18.44
N GLU A 72 0.38 10.89 -18.86
CA GLU A 72 1.09 11.77 -19.82
C GLU A 72 0.33 11.98 -21.13
N SER A 73 -0.48 11.00 -21.55
CA SER A 73 -1.29 11.00 -22.77
C SER A 73 -2.76 11.38 -22.57
N GLY A 74 -3.17 11.72 -21.34
CA GLY A 74 -4.57 11.99 -20.99
C GLY A 74 -5.45 10.75 -20.82
N PHE A 75 -4.95 9.56 -21.16
CA PHE A 75 -5.58 8.27 -20.88
C PHE A 75 -4.66 7.43 -20.01
N CYS A 76 -5.23 6.67 -19.09
CA CYS A 76 -4.50 5.70 -18.28
C CYS A 76 -5.24 4.37 -18.28
N THR A 77 -4.49 3.31 -18.07
CA THR A 77 -5.01 1.97 -17.85
C THR A 77 -5.78 1.90 -16.54
N ASP A 78 -6.73 0.95 -16.43
CA ASP A 78 -7.42 0.69 -15.15
C ASP A 78 -6.43 0.39 -14.03
N THR A 79 -5.34 -0.30 -14.35
CA THR A 79 -4.27 -0.62 -13.39
C THR A 79 -3.57 0.62 -12.84
N GLU A 80 -3.22 1.59 -13.69
CA GLU A 80 -2.58 2.83 -13.25
C GLU A 80 -3.54 3.68 -12.41
N ARG A 81 -4.81 3.74 -12.81
CA ARG A 81 -5.84 4.46 -12.07
C ARG A 81 -6.03 3.90 -10.67
N HIS A 82 -6.20 2.58 -10.56
CA HIS A 82 -6.37 1.90 -9.28
C HIS A 82 -5.12 2.02 -8.40
N LEU A 83 -3.92 1.91 -8.98
CA LEU A 83 -2.69 2.09 -8.22
C LEU A 83 -2.57 3.51 -7.66
N ARG A 84 -2.94 4.52 -8.47
CA ARG A 84 -2.93 5.92 -8.03
C ARG A 84 -3.98 6.18 -6.96
N ALA A 85 -5.20 5.70 -7.14
CA ALA A 85 -6.26 5.82 -6.14
C ALA A 85 -5.86 5.14 -4.82
N HIS A 86 -5.32 3.91 -4.87
CA HIS A 86 -4.82 3.20 -3.71
C HIS A 86 -3.70 3.99 -2.99
N THR A 87 -2.77 4.58 -3.72
CA THR A 87 -1.70 5.39 -3.14
C THR A 87 -2.25 6.60 -2.39
N LEU A 88 -3.23 7.29 -2.97
CA LEU A 88 -3.87 8.44 -2.34
C LEU A 88 -4.69 8.04 -1.10
N TRP A 89 -5.42 6.92 -1.16
CA TRP A 89 -6.12 6.37 0.00
C TRP A 89 -5.14 5.99 1.13
N TRP A 90 -4.02 5.36 0.79
CA TRP A 90 -2.96 5.05 1.75
C TRP A 90 -2.40 6.31 2.41
N GLN A 91 -2.11 7.36 1.63
CA GLN A 91 -1.60 8.62 2.18
C GLN A 91 -2.62 9.29 3.10
N ALA A 92 -3.90 9.27 2.73
CA ALA A 92 -4.96 9.83 3.56
C ALA A 92 -5.14 9.03 4.86
N SER A 93 -5.02 7.71 4.82
CA SER A 93 -5.12 6.87 6.03
C SER A 93 -3.99 7.13 7.02
N GLU A 94 -2.77 7.32 6.53
CA GLU A 94 -1.61 7.67 7.38
C GLU A 94 -1.79 9.02 8.10
N GLN A 95 -2.64 9.90 7.56
CA GLN A 95 -2.98 11.19 8.16
C GLN A 95 -4.22 11.14 9.07
N GLY A 96 -4.77 9.95 9.33
CA GLY A 96 -5.88 9.74 10.26
C GLY A 96 -7.27 9.75 9.63
N ASN A 97 -7.39 9.65 8.30
CA ASN A 97 -8.68 9.45 7.66
C ASN A 97 -9.20 8.03 7.93
N GLU A 98 -10.25 7.93 8.75
CA GLU A 98 -10.88 6.66 9.14
C GLU A 98 -11.48 5.89 7.96
N HIS A 99 -12.08 6.60 7.01
CA HIS A 99 -12.70 5.98 5.84
C HIS A 99 -11.65 5.41 4.91
N ALA A 100 -10.56 6.15 4.69
CA ALA A 100 -9.42 5.68 3.91
C ALA A 100 -8.78 4.44 4.55
N ALA A 101 -8.59 4.45 5.88
CA ALA A 101 -8.04 3.33 6.61
C ALA A 101 -8.91 2.07 6.48
N LEU A 102 -10.24 2.23 6.53
CA LEU A 102 -11.19 1.14 6.29
C LEU A 102 -11.07 0.58 4.87
N LEU A 103 -11.06 1.44 3.85
CA LEU A 103 -10.97 1.02 2.44
C LEU A 103 -9.68 0.26 2.14
N ILE A 104 -8.55 0.75 2.66
CA ILE A 104 -7.26 0.06 2.54
C ILE A 104 -7.30 -1.28 3.29
N GLY A 105 -7.85 -1.29 4.51
CA GLY A 105 -8.02 -2.51 5.30
C GLY A 105 -8.82 -3.59 4.57
N ASP A 106 -9.96 -3.21 4.00
CA ASP A 106 -10.82 -4.10 3.22
C ASP A 106 -10.10 -4.61 1.97
N ALA A 107 -9.39 -3.74 1.25
CA ALA A 107 -8.61 -4.13 0.08
C ALA A 107 -7.55 -5.19 0.42
N TYR A 108 -6.82 -5.02 1.53
CA TYR A 108 -5.85 -6.01 2.01
C TYR A 108 -6.53 -7.30 2.48
N TYR A 109 -7.64 -7.20 3.22
CA TYR A 109 -8.36 -8.36 3.74
C TYR A 109 -8.91 -9.24 2.61
N TYR A 110 -9.68 -8.66 1.69
CA TYR A 110 -10.23 -9.41 0.55
C TYR A 110 -9.14 -9.88 -0.42
N GLY A 111 -8.04 -9.13 -0.56
CA GLY A 111 -6.88 -9.59 -1.31
C GLY A 111 -6.29 -10.89 -0.76
N ARG A 112 -6.14 -11.00 0.57
CA ARG A 112 -5.67 -12.24 1.22
C ARG A 112 -6.68 -13.38 1.09
N VAL A 113 -7.97 -13.10 1.25
CA VAL A 113 -9.03 -14.11 1.10
C VAL A 113 -8.99 -14.72 -0.30
N LYS A 114 -8.85 -13.89 -1.36
CA LYS A 114 -8.71 -14.39 -2.74
C LYS A 114 -7.51 -15.31 -2.93
N VAL A 115 -6.37 -15.00 -2.31
CA VAL A 115 -5.19 -15.88 -2.34
C VAL A 115 -5.51 -17.20 -1.65
N ILE A 116 -6.09 -17.16 -0.46
CA ILE A 116 -6.46 -18.36 0.30
C ILE A 116 -7.47 -19.23 -0.47
N ASP A 117 -8.50 -18.63 -1.07
CA ASP A 117 -9.50 -19.32 -1.89
C ASP A 117 -8.90 -19.96 -3.16
N SER A 118 -7.77 -19.44 -3.64
CA SER A 118 -7.05 -20.01 -4.78
C SER A 118 -6.14 -21.18 -4.39
N LEU A 119 -5.76 -21.33 -3.10
CA LEU A 119 -4.84 -22.37 -2.63
C LEU A 119 -5.32 -23.79 -2.94
N PRO A 120 -6.59 -24.18 -2.73
CA PRO A 120 -7.05 -25.53 -3.05
C PRO A 120 -6.87 -25.91 -4.53
N LYS A 121 -6.84 -24.93 -5.43
CA LYS A 121 -6.60 -25.14 -6.88
C LYS A 121 -5.11 -25.23 -7.21
N LEU A 122 -4.27 -24.54 -6.44
CA LEU A 122 -2.83 -24.49 -6.62
C LEU A 122 -2.12 -25.70 -6.00
N TYR A 123 -2.62 -26.18 -4.86
CA TYR A 123 -2.04 -27.29 -4.10
C TYR A 123 -1.83 -28.56 -4.93
N PRO A 124 -2.82 -29.12 -5.66
CA PRO A 124 -2.61 -30.35 -6.44
C PRO A 124 -1.65 -30.14 -7.61
N ARG A 125 -1.56 -28.92 -8.18
CA ARG A 125 -0.60 -28.61 -9.24
C ARG A 125 0.82 -28.52 -8.69
N LEU A 126 0.96 -27.97 -7.48
CA LEU A 126 2.23 -27.93 -6.77
C LEU A 126 2.66 -29.34 -6.38
N GLU A 127 1.77 -30.18 -5.85
CA GLU A 127 2.05 -31.59 -5.54
C GLU A 127 2.50 -32.36 -6.78
N ALA A 128 1.80 -32.24 -7.91
CA ALA A 128 2.18 -32.91 -9.15
C ALA A 128 3.56 -32.45 -9.67
N TRP A 129 3.86 -31.15 -9.58
CA TRP A 129 5.18 -30.63 -9.94
C TRP A 129 6.27 -31.10 -8.97
N VAL A 130 5.95 -31.14 -7.66
CA VAL A 130 6.86 -31.63 -6.62
C VAL A 130 7.17 -33.10 -6.85
N ASP A 131 6.17 -33.93 -7.15
CA ASP A 131 6.33 -35.35 -7.46
C ASP A 131 7.12 -35.56 -8.77
N GLU A 132 6.86 -34.77 -9.81
CA GLU A 132 7.62 -34.80 -11.06
C GLU A 132 9.11 -34.45 -10.84
N VAL A 133 9.38 -33.40 -10.06
CA VAL A 133 10.76 -32.99 -9.73
C VAL A 133 11.43 -33.98 -8.78
N LEU A 134 10.72 -34.58 -7.83
CA LEU A 134 11.27 -35.56 -6.89
C LEU A 134 11.51 -36.94 -7.52
N MET A 135 10.67 -37.36 -8.49
CA MET A 135 10.69 -38.71 -9.07
C MET A 135 11.55 -38.86 -10.32
N ASP A 136 12.08 -37.77 -10.90
CA ASP A 136 12.98 -37.87 -12.04
C ASP A 136 14.33 -38.48 -11.58
N GLU A 137 14.72 -39.63 -12.14
CA GLU A 137 15.83 -40.47 -11.66
C GLU A 137 17.22 -39.77 -11.65
N GLY A 138 17.33 -38.59 -12.26
CA GLY A 138 18.52 -37.72 -12.24
C GLY A 138 18.64 -36.75 -11.05
N ASN A 139 17.61 -36.63 -10.19
CA ASN A 139 17.51 -35.53 -9.22
C ASN A 139 17.94 -35.86 -7.78
N VAL A 140 18.39 -37.07 -7.48
CA VAL A 140 18.92 -37.43 -6.14
C VAL A 140 20.10 -36.53 -5.74
N THR A 141 20.94 -36.15 -6.71
CA THR A 141 22.06 -35.22 -6.48
C THR A 141 21.57 -33.81 -6.15
N ILE A 142 20.52 -33.33 -6.81
CA ILE A 142 19.93 -32.02 -6.53
C ILE A 142 19.27 -32.01 -5.14
N LEU A 143 18.54 -33.06 -4.79
CA LEU A 143 17.91 -33.20 -3.47
C LEU A 143 18.94 -33.32 -2.35
N THR A 144 20.02 -34.07 -2.56
CA THR A 144 21.11 -34.19 -1.59
C THR A 144 21.87 -32.87 -1.45
N LEU A 145 22.11 -32.14 -2.54
CA LEU A 145 22.71 -30.80 -2.47
C LEU A 145 21.80 -29.81 -1.74
N PHE A 146 20.48 -29.85 -1.97
CA PHE A 146 19.52 -29.00 -1.30
C PHE A 146 19.44 -29.30 0.21
N ALA A 147 19.42 -30.58 0.59
CA ALA A 147 19.48 -31.01 1.98
C ALA A 147 20.80 -30.59 2.66
N CYS A 148 21.94 -30.74 1.98
CA CYS A 148 23.23 -30.27 2.47
C CYS A 148 23.26 -28.76 2.67
N LEU A 149 22.71 -27.98 1.73
CA LEU A 149 22.60 -26.53 1.84
C LEU A 149 21.77 -26.13 3.06
N LEU A 150 20.60 -26.75 3.26
CA LEU A 150 19.73 -26.49 4.41
C LEU A 150 20.43 -26.84 5.73
N ALA A 151 21.15 -27.95 5.78
CA ALA A 151 21.93 -28.34 6.96
C ALA A 151 23.04 -27.33 7.29
N VAL A 152 23.78 -26.85 6.29
CA VAL A 152 24.83 -25.83 6.48
C VAL A 152 24.23 -24.50 6.96
N LEU A 153 23.12 -24.06 6.37
CA LEU A 153 22.45 -22.83 6.78
C LEU A 153 21.92 -22.94 8.21
N TYR A 154 21.31 -24.07 8.55
CA TYR A 154 20.84 -24.35 9.91
C TYR A 154 21.99 -24.34 10.92
N LEU A 155 23.12 -24.97 10.60
CA LEU A 155 24.29 -24.98 11.47
C LEU A 155 24.92 -23.58 11.63
N ARG A 156 24.96 -22.78 10.56
CA ARG A 156 25.45 -21.39 10.63
C ARG A 156 24.55 -20.50 11.49
N GLU A 157 23.25 -20.62 11.32
CA GLU A 157 22.26 -19.90 12.13
C GLU A 157 22.40 -20.29 13.61
N ARG A 158 22.60 -21.58 13.88
CA ARG A 158 22.86 -22.07 15.24
C ARG A 158 24.16 -21.52 15.83
N GLN A 159 25.24 -21.46 15.05
CA GLN A 159 26.51 -20.88 15.50
C GLN A 159 26.38 -19.39 15.81
N ARG A 160 25.65 -18.61 14.98
CA ARG A 160 25.35 -17.19 15.28
C ARG A 160 24.65 -17.04 16.63
N ARG A 161 23.63 -17.85 16.89
CA ARG A 161 22.90 -17.83 18.18
C ARG A 161 23.76 -18.23 19.38
N GLN A 162 24.79 -19.05 19.20
CA GLN A 162 25.74 -19.40 20.26
C GLN A 162 26.79 -18.31 20.50
N VAL A 163 27.17 -17.55 19.47
CA VAL A 163 28.06 -16.38 19.59
C VAL A 163 27.36 -15.19 20.24
N GLU A 164 26.04 -15.06 20.05
CA GLU A 164 25.21 -14.02 20.70
C GLU A 164 24.75 -14.40 22.13
N ALA A 165 25.04 -15.61 22.61
CA ALA A 165 24.71 -16.01 23.98
C ALA A 165 25.67 -15.31 24.97
N PRO A 166 25.17 -14.60 26.01
CA PRO A 166 26.03 -13.85 26.92
C PRO A 166 27.00 -14.77 27.68
N GLN A 167 28.27 -14.39 27.67
CA GLN A 167 29.34 -15.09 28.37
C GLN A 167 29.17 -14.86 29.90
N PRO A 168 29.27 -15.89 30.75
CA PRO A 168 28.98 -15.78 32.20
C PRO A 168 29.93 -14.84 32.96
N ASP A 169 31.01 -14.37 32.32
CA ASP A 169 32.02 -13.47 32.89
C ASP A 169 31.66 -11.97 32.73
N ASP A 170 30.61 -11.65 31.96
CA ASP A 170 30.17 -10.26 31.70
C ASP A 170 29.01 -9.80 32.61
N ALA A 171 28.67 -10.58 33.64
CA ALA A 171 27.68 -10.17 34.64
C ALA A 171 28.27 -9.06 35.53
N PRO A 172 27.62 -7.87 35.64
CA PRO A 172 28.11 -6.84 36.55
C PRO A 172 27.96 -7.31 38.00
N ASN A 173 29.06 -7.21 38.76
CA ASN A 173 29.08 -7.38 40.22
C ASN A 173 28.10 -6.44 40.93
#